data_AF-A0A519TJT9-F1
#
_entry.id   AF-A0A519TJT9-F1
#
_cell.length_a   1.000
_cell.length_b   1.000
_cell.length_c   1.000
_cell.angle_alpha   90.00
_cell.angle_beta   90.00
_cell.angle_gamma   90.00
#
_symmetry.space_group_name_H-M   'P 1'
#
loop_
_entity.id
_entity.type
_entity.pdbx_description
1 polymer ?
#
loop_
_entity_poly.entity_id
_entity_poly.type
_entity_poly.pdbx_seq_one_letter_code
_entity_poly.pdbx_strand_id
1 'polypeptide(L)'
;MSYLTHAGRAEAFVLDHERTSWHDETLWFVRQKRDKAVYAVPEFQELRNLASAIKDHTLSRLDYYLEKFEAAAQANGVRVHWAADAAEHNAIVLDIIRARGATRVVKSKSMLTEECHLNPFLIKAGIEVIDTDLGERIIQMRSPRSVSITSMPAFIRNGLRWHSSVS
;
A
#
# COMPACT_ATOMS: atom_id res chain seq x y z
N MET A 1 7.77 12.09 31.10
CA MET A 1 7.15 10.76 30.88
C MET A 1 7.99 10.01 29.88
N SER A 2 8.63 8.92 30.30
CA SER A 2 9.43 8.05 29.42
C SER A 2 8.49 7.31 28.48
N TYR A 3 8.61 7.53 27.17
CA TYR A 3 7.83 6.80 26.18
C TYR A 3 8.40 5.38 26.07
N LEU A 4 7.56 4.39 26.39
CA LEU A 4 7.92 2.98 26.17
C LEU A 4 8.27 2.77 24.69
N THR A 5 9.40 2.11 24.46
CA THR A 5 9.80 1.66 23.13
C THR A 5 8.75 0.69 22.58
N HIS A 6 8.73 0.48 21.26
CA HIS A 6 7.82 -0.48 20.63
C HIS A 6 7.91 -1.87 21.28
N ALA A 7 9.13 -2.31 21.61
CA ALA A 7 9.39 -3.56 22.32
C ALA A 7 8.73 -3.59 23.71
N GLY A 8 8.89 -2.54 24.53
CA GLY A 8 8.27 -2.48 25.86
C GLY A 8 6.73 -2.41 25.83
N ARG A 9 6.14 -1.87 24.75
CA ARG A 9 4.68 -1.91 24.53
C ARG A 9 4.19 -3.29 24.11
N ALA A 10 4.95 -3.99 23.27
CA ALA A 10 4.62 -5.35 22.86
C ALA A 10 4.67 -6.32 24.05
N GLU A 11 5.67 -6.18 24.93
CA GLU A 11 5.78 -6.97 26.15
C GLU A 11 4.59 -6.77 27.09
N ALA A 12 4.18 -5.51 27.33
CA ALA A 12 2.98 -5.20 28.11
C ALA A 12 1.69 -5.74 27.48
N PHE A 13 1.61 -5.80 26.14
CA PHE A 13 0.47 -6.35 25.43
C PHE A 13 0.36 -7.88 25.59
N VAL A 14 1.49 -8.60 25.52
CA VAL A 14 1.52 -10.07 25.66
C VAL A 14 1.11 -10.53 27.06
N LEU A 15 1.35 -9.70 28.08
CA LEU A 15 0.91 -9.97 29.46
C LEU A 15 -0.61 -9.90 29.64
N ASP A 16 -1.32 -9.21 28.74
CA ASP A 16 -2.78 -9.17 28.70
C ASP A 16 -3.30 -10.40 27.94
N HIS A 17 -3.47 -11.49 28.67
CA HIS A 17 -3.84 -12.79 28.12
C HIS A 17 -5.22 -12.81 27.45
N GLU A 18 -6.22 -12.10 27.98
CA GLU A 18 -7.55 -12.02 27.36
C GLU A 18 -7.48 -11.32 26.00
N ARG A 19 -6.77 -10.19 25.97
CA ARG A 19 -6.62 -9.39 24.74
C ARG A 19 -5.75 -10.08 23.69
N THR A 20 -4.70 -10.76 24.11
CA THR A 20 -3.83 -11.54 23.22
C THR A 20 -4.58 -12.73 22.63
N SER A 21 -5.36 -13.46 23.45
CA SER A 21 -6.17 -14.59 22.98
C SER A 21 -7.23 -14.15 21.97
N TRP A 22 -7.95 -13.06 22.24
CA TRP A 22 -8.92 -12.50 21.29
C TRP A 22 -8.29 -12.07 19.96
N HIS A 23 -7.11 -11.46 20.01
CA HIS A 23 -6.37 -11.07 18.81
C HIS A 23 -6.00 -12.29 17.95
N ASP A 24 -5.52 -13.36 18.59
CA ASP A 24 -5.12 -14.59 17.90
C ASP A 24 -6.33 -15.34 17.32
N GLU A 25 -7.45 -15.40 18.06
CA GLU A 25 -8.72 -15.94 17.57
C GLU A 25 -9.22 -15.18 16.34
N THR A 26 -9.10 -13.84 16.34
CA THR A 26 -9.50 -13.00 15.21
C THR A 26 -8.63 -13.28 13.98
N LEU A 27 -7.31 -13.40 14.15
CA LEU A 27 -6.42 -13.79 13.06
C LEU A 27 -6.73 -15.18 12.53
N TRP A 28 -7.03 -16.13 13.43
CA TRP A 28 -7.41 -17.48 13.06
C TRP A 28 -8.70 -17.53 12.26
N PHE A 29 -9.71 -16.76 12.66
CA PHE A 29 -10.97 -16.64 11.93
C PHE A 29 -10.79 -16.12 10.49
N VAL A 30 -9.94 -15.10 10.30
CA VAL A 30 -9.62 -14.60 8.96
C VAL A 30 -8.90 -15.65 8.13
N ARG A 31 -7.94 -16.38 8.73
CA ARG A 31 -7.24 -17.48 8.05
C ARG A 31 -8.18 -18.60 7.65
N GLN A 32 -9.06 -19.06 8.54
CA GLN A 32 -10.05 -20.09 8.24
C GLN A 32 -10.96 -19.70 7.07
N LYS A 33 -11.42 -18.44 7.03
CA LYS A 33 -12.21 -17.93 5.90
C LYS A 33 -11.43 -17.97 4.59
N ARG A 34 -10.17 -17.54 4.62
CA ARG A 34 -9.28 -17.60 3.45
C ARG A 34 -9.10 -19.04 2.99
N ASP A 35 -8.81 -19.95 3.90
CA ASP A 35 -8.55 -21.34 3.58
C ASP A 35 -9.80 -22.02 3.01
N LYS A 36 -11.00 -21.73 3.53
CA LYS A 36 -12.26 -22.18 2.93
C LYS A 36 -12.44 -21.69 1.49
N ALA A 37 -12.09 -20.44 1.20
CA ALA A 37 -12.15 -19.90 -0.16
C ALA A 37 -11.10 -20.53 -1.08
N VAL A 38 -9.91 -20.82 -0.55
CA VAL A 38 -8.83 -21.51 -1.28
C VAL A 38 -9.23 -22.94 -1.64
N TYR A 39 -9.73 -23.71 -0.67
CA TYR A 39 -10.12 -25.11 -0.89
C TYR A 39 -11.36 -25.26 -1.79
N ALA A 40 -12.15 -24.20 -1.97
CA ALA A 40 -13.25 -24.19 -2.93
C ALA A 40 -12.77 -24.20 -4.40
N VAL A 41 -11.48 -23.92 -4.65
CA VAL A 41 -10.87 -23.90 -5.99
C VAL A 41 -9.76 -24.96 -6.04
N PRO A 42 -10.01 -26.15 -6.60
CA PRO A 42 -9.04 -27.26 -6.64
C PRO A 42 -7.69 -26.87 -7.26
N GLU A 43 -7.71 -26.01 -8.28
CA GLU A 43 -6.53 -25.56 -9.04
C GLU A 43 -5.89 -24.28 -8.45
N PHE A 44 -6.26 -23.88 -7.23
CA PHE A 44 -5.81 -22.61 -6.63
C PHE A 44 -4.29 -22.41 -6.68
N GLN A 45 -3.53 -23.46 -6.39
CA GLN A 45 -2.06 -23.36 -6.38
C GLN A 45 -1.49 -23.20 -7.79
N GLU A 46 -2.10 -23.79 -8.80
CA GLU A 46 -1.72 -23.61 -10.20
C GLU A 46 -2.02 -22.19 -10.67
N LEU A 47 -3.22 -21.69 -10.38
CA LEU A 47 -3.62 -20.31 -10.67
C LEU A 47 -2.68 -19.30 -9.98
N ARG A 48 -2.29 -19.57 -8.73
CA ARG A 48 -1.34 -18.74 -7.99
C ARG A 48 0.04 -18.74 -8.65
N ASN A 49 0.53 -19.90 -9.07
CA ASN A 49 1.82 -20.02 -9.75
C ASN A 49 1.79 -19.31 -11.11
N LEU A 50 0.71 -19.48 -11.88
CA LEU A 50 0.51 -18.80 -13.15
C LEU A 50 0.47 -17.28 -12.96
N ALA A 51 -0.28 -16.78 -11.98
CA ALA A 51 -0.32 -15.36 -11.66
C ALA A 51 1.07 -14.82 -11.28
N SER A 52 1.86 -15.59 -10.52
CA SER A 52 3.25 -15.23 -10.23
C SER A 52 4.10 -15.15 -11.50
N ALA A 53 4.02 -16.16 -12.37
CA ALA A 53 4.77 -16.20 -13.62
C ALA A 53 4.38 -15.05 -14.56
N ILE A 54 3.10 -14.70 -14.65
CA ILE A 54 2.62 -13.54 -15.43
C ILE A 54 3.18 -12.25 -14.85
N LYS A 55 3.17 -12.10 -13.52
CA LYS A 55 3.73 -10.92 -12.85
C LYS A 55 5.23 -10.79 -13.16
N ASP A 56 5.99 -11.87 -13.01
CA ASP A 56 7.42 -11.88 -13.27
C ASP A 56 7.72 -11.57 -14.75
N HIS A 57 6.95 -12.17 -15.67
CA HIS A 57 7.03 -11.86 -17.10
C HIS A 57 6.78 -10.38 -17.38
N THR A 58 5.75 -9.80 -16.76
CA THR A 58 5.35 -8.40 -16.96
C THR A 58 6.44 -7.46 -16.44
N LEU A 59 6.97 -7.72 -15.25
CA LEU A 59 8.04 -6.92 -14.65
C LEU A 59 9.34 -6.99 -15.48
N SER A 60 9.64 -8.13 -16.10
CA SER A 60 10.82 -8.28 -16.96
C SER A 60 10.73 -7.53 -18.31
N ARG A 61 9.54 -7.07 -18.70
CA ARG A 61 9.26 -6.38 -19.97
C ARG A 61 8.50 -5.07 -19.73
N LEU A 62 8.83 -4.41 -18.63
CA LEU A 62 8.07 -3.26 -18.15
C LEU A 62 8.08 -2.14 -19.19
N ASP A 63 9.21 -1.92 -19.85
CA ASP A 63 9.38 -1.02 -21.00
C ASP A 63 8.29 -1.22 -22.06
N TYR A 64 8.11 -2.45 -22.55
CA TYR A 64 7.11 -2.77 -23.56
C TYR A 64 5.67 -2.57 -23.06
N TYR A 65 5.36 -3.03 -21.84
CA TYR A 65 4.00 -2.95 -21.32
C TYR A 65 3.58 -1.54 -20.95
N LEU A 66 4.52 -0.70 -20.55
CA LEU A 66 4.33 0.70 -20.23
C LEU A 66 3.94 1.51 -21.47
N GLU A 67 4.66 1.36 -22.58
CA GLU A 67 4.31 2.01 -23.86
C GLU A 67 2.94 1.54 -24.36
N LYS A 68 2.66 0.23 -24.24
CA LYS A 68 1.36 -0.33 -24.62
C LYS A 68 0.22 0.23 -23.76
N PHE A 69 0.44 0.39 -22.46
CA PHE A 69 -0.51 1.00 -21.55
C PHE A 69 -0.74 2.47 -21.91
N GLU A 70 0.33 3.23 -22.16
CA GLU A 70 0.23 4.63 -22.57
C GLU A 70 -0.60 4.77 -23.85
N ALA A 71 -0.29 4.00 -24.89
CA ALA A 71 -1.04 4.03 -26.15
C ALA A 71 -2.54 3.74 -25.94
N ALA A 72 -2.86 2.74 -25.11
CA ALA A 72 -4.25 2.41 -24.79
C ALA A 72 -4.93 3.51 -23.96
N ALA A 73 -4.24 4.12 -23.00
CA ALA A 73 -4.78 5.21 -22.18
C ALA A 73 -5.03 6.47 -23.03
N GLN A 74 -4.08 6.83 -23.88
CA GLN A 74 -4.20 7.94 -24.82
C GLN A 74 -5.37 7.74 -25.80
N ALA A 75 -5.56 6.51 -26.31
CA ALA A 75 -6.71 6.17 -27.15
C ALA A 75 -8.06 6.38 -26.43
N ASN A 76 -8.09 6.27 -25.10
CA ASN A 76 -9.26 6.56 -24.28
C ASN A 76 -9.37 8.04 -23.85
N GLY A 77 -8.54 8.93 -24.41
CA GLY A 77 -8.53 10.35 -24.08
C GLY A 77 -7.83 10.70 -22.76
N VAL A 78 -7.08 9.77 -22.17
CA VAL A 78 -6.30 10.01 -20.95
C VAL A 78 -4.92 10.56 -21.34
N ARG A 79 -4.53 11.68 -20.73
CA ARG A 79 -3.16 12.18 -20.87
C ARG A 79 -2.24 11.48 -19.87
N VAL A 80 -1.23 10.78 -20.38
CA VAL A 80 -0.20 10.13 -19.57
C VAL A 80 0.96 11.10 -19.37
N HIS A 81 1.50 11.12 -18.16
CA HIS A 81 2.67 11.93 -17.80
C HIS A 81 3.76 11.01 -17.26
N TRP A 82 4.93 11.07 -17.88
CA TRP A 82 6.13 10.36 -17.43
C TRP A 82 6.91 11.21 -16.44
N ALA A 83 7.40 10.59 -15.38
CA ALA A 83 8.30 11.20 -14.41
C ALA A 83 9.43 10.21 -14.10
N ALA A 84 10.67 10.69 -14.18
CA ALA A 84 11.87 9.91 -13.87
C ALA A 84 12.09 9.75 -12.37
N ASP A 85 11.65 10.72 -11.57
CA ASP A 85 11.82 10.72 -10.12
C ASP A 85 10.64 11.35 -9.35
N ALA A 86 10.73 11.30 -8.02
CA ALA A 86 9.71 11.84 -7.13
C ALA A 86 9.56 13.37 -7.23
N ALA A 87 10.62 14.11 -7.52
CA ALA A 87 10.58 15.56 -7.62
C ALA A 87 9.85 15.99 -8.91
N GLU A 88 10.15 15.36 -10.03
CA GLU A 88 9.47 15.57 -11.31
C GLU A 88 7.99 15.16 -11.20
N HIS A 89 7.69 14.03 -10.57
CA HIS A 89 6.31 13.60 -10.30
C HIS A 89 5.53 14.69 -9.54
N ASN A 90 6.11 15.18 -8.44
CA ASN A 90 5.48 16.21 -7.61
C ASN A 90 5.27 17.53 -8.37
N ALA A 91 6.25 17.93 -9.19
CA ALA A 91 6.16 19.13 -10.01
C ALA A 91 5.04 19.02 -11.06
N ILE A 92 4.97 17.92 -11.80
CA ILE A 92 3.93 17.66 -12.80
C ILE A 92 2.54 17.73 -12.15
N VAL A 93 2.35 17.08 -11.00
CA VAL A 93 1.06 17.08 -10.29
C VAL A 93 0.68 18.51 -9.89
N LEU A 94 1.60 19.27 -9.30
CA LEU A 94 1.34 20.66 -8.90
C LEU A 94 1.01 21.56 -10.09
N ASP A 95 1.71 21.40 -11.21
CA ASP A 95 1.47 22.17 -12.43
C ASP A 95 0.09 21.86 -13.03
N ILE A 96 -0.34 20.59 -13.02
CA ILE A 96 -1.71 20.21 -13.44
C ILE A 96 -2.76 20.88 -12.56
N ILE A 97 -2.55 20.88 -11.24
CA ILE A 97 -3.47 21.50 -10.27
C ILE A 97 -3.56 23.02 -10.51
N ARG A 98 -2.40 23.67 -10.66
CA ARG A 98 -2.30 25.12 -10.91
C ARG A 98 -2.91 25.53 -12.25
N ALA A 99 -2.64 24.77 -13.31
CA ALA A 99 -3.20 25.01 -14.64
C ALA A 99 -4.74 24.97 -14.64
N ARG A 100 -5.34 24.21 -13.71
CA ARG A 100 -6.79 24.14 -13.52
C ARG A 100 -7.32 25.12 -12.48
N GLY A 101 -6.47 25.93 -11.85
CA GLY A 101 -6.85 26.84 -10.77
C GLY A 101 -7.43 26.13 -9.55
N ALA A 102 -7.14 24.84 -9.38
CA ALA A 102 -7.69 24.04 -8.30
C ALA A 102 -6.92 24.31 -7.00
N THR A 103 -7.66 24.47 -5.90
CA THR A 103 -7.09 24.67 -4.55
C THR A 103 -7.23 23.43 -3.67
N ARG A 104 -7.96 22.42 -4.14
CA ARG A 104 -8.27 21.20 -3.41
C ARG A 104 -8.17 19.98 -4.32
N VAL A 105 -7.56 18.92 -3.81
CA VAL A 105 -7.41 17.64 -4.48
C VAL A 105 -7.95 16.53 -3.60
N VAL A 106 -8.75 15.66 -4.21
CA VAL A 106 -9.19 14.41 -3.61
C VAL A 106 -8.39 13.28 -4.24
N LYS A 107 -7.72 12.47 -3.40
CA LYS A 107 -6.93 11.32 -3.84
C LYS A 107 -7.35 10.04 -3.12
N SER A 108 -7.11 8.91 -3.75
CA SER A 108 -7.14 7.59 -3.11
C SER A 108 -5.78 7.24 -2.49
N LYS A 109 -5.76 6.33 -1.53
CA LYS A 109 -4.52 5.76 -0.98
C LYS A 109 -3.62 5.22 -2.09
N SER A 110 -2.36 5.63 -2.04
CA SER A 110 -1.32 5.15 -2.95
C SER A 110 0.01 5.16 -2.21
N MET A 111 0.68 4.00 -2.15
CA MET A 111 2.01 3.92 -1.54
C MET A 111 3.02 4.77 -2.32
N LEU A 112 2.87 4.87 -3.64
CA LEU A 112 3.73 5.69 -4.48
C LEU A 112 3.70 7.16 -4.06
N THR A 113 2.52 7.71 -3.77
CA THR A 113 2.41 9.12 -3.35
C THR A 113 3.02 9.38 -1.98
N GLU A 114 3.06 8.37 -1.12
CA GLU A 114 3.70 8.48 0.20
C GLU A 114 5.23 8.38 0.09
N GLU A 115 5.73 7.46 -0.73
CA GLU A 115 7.16 7.33 -1.04
C GLU A 115 7.70 8.59 -1.74
N CYS A 116 6.90 9.25 -2.58
CA CYS A 116 7.25 10.52 -3.22
C CYS A 116 7.03 11.76 -2.33
N HIS A 117 6.50 11.59 -1.11
CA HIS A 117 6.15 12.69 -0.20
C HIS A 117 5.25 13.77 -0.82
N LEU A 118 4.29 13.35 -1.66
CA LEU A 118 3.43 14.25 -2.43
C LEU A 118 2.52 15.10 -1.52
N ASN A 119 1.94 14.50 -0.47
CA ASN A 119 1.00 15.23 0.40
C ASN A 119 1.68 16.42 1.11
N PRO A 120 2.83 16.25 1.80
CA PRO A 120 3.57 17.40 2.34
C PRO A 120 3.95 18.44 1.30
N PHE A 121 4.30 18.02 0.07
CA PHE A 121 4.69 18.92 -1.01
C PHE A 121 3.51 19.81 -1.45
N LEU A 122 2.35 19.23 -1.70
CA LEU A 122 1.14 19.95 -2.11
C LEU A 122 0.61 20.88 -1.01
N ILE A 123 0.63 20.42 0.25
CA ILE A 123 0.21 21.24 1.40
C ILE A 123 1.10 22.48 1.53
N LYS A 124 2.43 22.34 1.38
CA LYS A 124 3.36 23.48 1.37
C LYS A 124 3.10 24.45 0.22
N ALA A 125 2.60 23.95 -0.91
CA ALA A 125 2.22 24.76 -2.06
C ALA A 125 0.83 25.41 -1.93
N GLY A 126 0.15 25.26 -0.78
CA GLY A 126 -1.16 25.85 -0.52
C GLY A 126 -2.35 25.03 -1.07
N ILE A 127 -2.12 23.77 -1.45
CA ILE A 127 -3.17 22.87 -1.94
C ILE A 127 -3.70 22.02 -0.79
N GLU A 128 -5.01 22.00 -0.63
CA GLU A 128 -5.67 21.12 0.32
C GLU A 128 -5.77 19.71 -0.26
N VAL A 129 -5.19 18.73 0.43
CA VAL A 129 -5.22 17.31 0.01
C VAL A 129 -6.15 16.53 0.93
N ILE A 130 -7.14 15.87 0.36
CA ILE A 130 -8.10 15.01 1.06
C ILE A 130 -7.90 13.58 0.59
N ASP A 131 -7.59 12.67 1.52
CA ASP A 131 -7.55 11.24 1.21
C ASP A 131 -8.93 10.61 1.46
N THR A 132 -9.38 9.77 0.52
CA THR A 132 -10.67 9.09 0.61
C THR A 132 -10.60 7.79 1.40
N ASP A 133 -9.41 7.26 1.70
CA ASP A 133 -9.27 6.10 2.58
C ASP A 133 -9.68 6.48 4.01
N LEU A 134 -10.61 5.73 4.59
CA LEU A 134 -11.12 5.96 5.95
C LEU A 134 -9.99 5.97 6.99
N GLY A 135 -8.99 5.11 6.85
CA GLY A 135 -7.85 5.03 7.76
C GLY A 135 -6.98 6.29 7.71
N GLU A 136 -6.61 6.72 6.50
CA GLU A 136 -5.86 7.96 6.29
C GLU A 136 -6.67 9.19 6.72
N ARG A 137 -7.97 9.22 6.40
CA ARG A 137 -8.87 10.32 6.73
C ARG A 137 -9.04 10.51 8.23
N ILE A 138 -9.19 9.42 8.99
CA ILE A 138 -9.25 9.46 10.47
C ILE A 138 -7.96 10.04 11.04
N ILE A 139 -6.82 9.69 10.45
CA ILE A 139 -5.51 10.18 10.90
C ILE A 139 -5.30 11.65 10.52
N GLN A 140 -5.67 12.07 9.31
CA GLN A 140 -5.68 13.48 8.90
C GLN A 140 -6.53 14.35 9.84
N MET A 141 -7.67 13.84 10.29
CA MET A 141 -8.53 14.54 11.27
C MET A 141 -7.95 14.57 12.68
N ARG A 142 -7.10 13.59 13.06
CA ARG A 142 -6.47 13.51 14.39
C ARG A 142 -5.12 14.20 14.48
N SER A 143 -4.39 14.36 13.38
CA SER A 143 -3.14 15.11 13.32
C SER A 143 -2.76 15.48 11.89
N PRO A 144 -2.43 16.75 11.59
CA PRO A 144 -2.02 17.18 10.25
C PRO A 144 -0.60 16.72 9.86
N ARG A 145 0.04 15.81 10.62
CA ARG A 145 1.49 15.52 10.51
C ARG A 145 1.86 14.03 10.43
N SER A 146 0.93 13.12 10.18
CA SER A 146 1.23 11.68 10.16
C SER A 146 0.68 10.98 8.92
N VAL A 147 1.60 10.41 8.14
CA VAL A 147 1.36 9.40 7.09
C VAL A 147 1.28 8.03 7.76
N SER A 148 0.32 7.19 7.37
CA SER A 148 0.13 5.87 7.98
C SER A 148 0.51 4.70 7.07
N ILE A 149 1.52 3.95 7.50
CA ILE A 149 1.80 2.56 7.08
C ILE A 149 0.78 1.57 7.71
N THR A 150 -0.46 1.98 8.01
CA THR A 150 -1.47 1.09 8.59
C THR A 150 -2.45 0.60 7.54
N SER A 151 -1.94 -0.22 6.64
CA SER A 151 -2.64 -1.36 6.05
C SER A 151 -1.58 -2.43 5.94
N MET A 152 -1.72 -3.54 6.67
CA MET A 152 -0.75 -4.64 6.83
C MET A 152 0.40 -4.59 5.82
N PRO A 153 1.64 -4.24 6.21
CA PRO A 153 2.77 -4.43 5.33
C PRO A 153 2.92 -5.94 5.13
N ALA A 154 2.55 -6.42 3.95
CA ALA A 154 2.95 -7.74 3.50
C ALA A 154 4.47 -7.72 3.29
N PHE A 155 5.22 -7.86 4.38
CA PHE A 155 6.65 -8.15 4.36
C PHE A 155 6.83 -9.55 3.76
N ILE A 156 6.96 -9.63 2.44
CA ILE A 156 7.58 -10.79 1.80
C ILE A 156 9.09 -10.57 1.92
N ARG A 157 9.67 -11.04 3.02
CA ARG A 157 11.13 -11.18 3.16
C ARG A 157 11.51 -12.54 2.60
N ASN A 158 12.04 -12.55 1.37
CA ASN A 158 12.70 -13.72 0.81
C ASN A 158 13.92 -14.10 1.66
N GLY A 159 13.99 -15.36 2.05
CA GLY A 159 15.19 -15.98 2.63
C GLY A 159 15.09 -16.27 4.11
N LEU A 160 14.51 -17.43 4.46
CA LEU A 160 14.95 -18.25 5.60
C LEU A 160 14.52 -19.70 5.34
N ARG A 161 15.54 -20.53 5.12
CA ARG A 161 15.52 -21.99 5.00
C ARG A 161 14.95 -22.58 6.30
N TRP A 162 13.89 -23.37 6.23
CA TRP A 162 13.47 -24.23 7.34
C TRP A 162 13.92 -25.66 7.06
N HIS A 163 14.85 -26.16 7.86
CA HIS A 163 15.15 -27.59 7.95
C HIS A 163 14.02 -28.26 8.72
N SER A 164 13.42 -29.28 8.10
CA SER A 164 12.53 -30.23 8.76
C SER A 164 13.37 -31.22 9.58
N SER A 165 13.10 -31.33 10.87
CA SER A 165 13.42 -32.54 11.63
C SER A 165 12.27 -32.83 12.58
N VAL A 166 11.48 -33.82 12.15
CA VAL A 166 10.50 -34.56 12.94
C VAL A 166 11.28 -35.50 13.86
N SER A 167 11.01 -35.43 15.16
CA SER A 167 11.08 -36.52 16.15
C SER A 167 10.26 -36.08 17.35
#